data_AF-A0A1B0DJE0-F1
#
_entry.id   AF-A0A1B0DJE0-F1
#
_cell.length_a   1.000
_cell.length_b   1.000
_cell.length_c   1.000
_cell.angle_alpha   90.00
_cell.angle_beta   90.00
_cell.angle_gamma   90.00
#
_symmetry.space_group_name_H-M   'P 1'
#
loop_
_entity.id
_entity.type
_entity.pdbx_description
1 polymer ?
#
loop_
_entity_poly.entity_id
_entity_poly.type
_entity_poly.pdbx_seq_one_letter_code
_entity_poly.pdbx_strand_id
1 'polypeptide(L)'
;MEDVRFGTSGGVRLAAAAAAAAAAADALELVIQRHYVDTLEQHEQIATPTSYKVSETIRKRQYRIGLNLFNKKPEKGVTYLIRRGFLENTPQGVARFLISRKGLSRQMIGEYLGNLQNPFNMAVLECFAGELDLCGMQVDVALRKFQAYFRMPGEAQKIERLMEVFSQRYCQCNSDIVARLRSSDT
;
A
#
# COMPACT_ATOMS: atom_id res chain seq x y z
N MET A 1 14.60 97.16 44.92
CA MET A 1 13.54 97.63 44.01
C MET A 1 13.41 96.58 42.93
N GLU A 2 12.57 95.58 43.20
CA GLU A 2 11.19 95.48 42.66
C GLU A 2 11.24 95.03 41.19
N ASP A 3 10.91 93.76 40.90
CA ASP A 3 9.65 93.29 40.26
C ASP A 3 9.69 93.48 38.71
N VAL A 4 9.14 92.68 37.78
CA VAL A 4 8.17 91.57 37.77
C VAL A 4 8.10 91.02 36.31
N ARG A 5 7.96 89.69 36.20
CA ARG A 5 7.16 88.86 35.24
C ARG A 5 7.35 88.82 33.70
N PHE A 6 7.39 87.54 33.26
CA PHE A 6 6.62 86.80 32.23
C PHE A 6 6.79 87.08 30.72
N GLY A 7 7.07 85.97 30.02
CA GLY A 7 6.23 85.52 28.90
C GLY A 7 6.99 84.86 27.75
N THR A 8 6.82 83.54 27.56
CA THR A 8 6.66 82.90 26.24
C THR A 8 6.12 81.47 26.39
N SER A 9 4.81 81.31 26.21
CA SER A 9 4.16 80.02 25.94
C SER A 9 3.95 79.89 24.43
N GLY A 10 4.65 78.98 23.76
CA GLY A 10 4.45 78.83 22.31
C GLY A 10 5.15 77.65 21.62
N GLY A 11 5.67 76.65 22.36
CA GLY A 11 6.55 75.62 21.78
C GLY A 11 6.07 74.17 21.80
N VAL A 12 4.93 73.83 22.41
CA VAL A 12 4.66 72.41 22.76
C VAL A 12 3.62 71.72 21.86
N ARG A 13 2.99 72.42 20.91
CA ARG A 13 1.86 71.85 20.13
C ARG A 13 2.21 71.18 18.80
N LEU A 14 3.46 71.22 18.33
CA LEU A 14 3.81 70.62 17.03
C LEU A 14 4.36 69.18 17.13
N ALA A 15 4.90 68.75 18.28
CA ALA A 15 5.41 67.38 18.45
C ALA A 15 4.30 66.35 18.80
N ALA A 16 3.21 66.78 19.43
CA ALA A 16 2.15 65.88 19.87
C ALA A 16 1.26 65.36 18.72
N ALA A 17 1.11 66.14 17.63
CA ALA A 17 0.29 65.75 16.49
C ALA A 17 0.96 64.65 15.63
N ALA A 18 2.30 64.66 15.53
CA ALA A 18 3.05 63.66 14.76
C ALA A 18 3.05 62.27 15.45
N ALA A 19 3.10 62.24 16.79
CA ALA A 19 3.07 60.98 17.55
C ALA A 19 1.70 60.26 17.49
N ALA A 20 0.59 61.02 17.41
CA ALA A 20 -0.75 60.44 17.30
C ALA A 20 -1.02 59.79 15.94
N ALA A 21 -0.46 60.33 14.85
CA ALA A 21 -0.59 59.76 13.51
C ALA A 21 0.22 58.47 13.33
N ALA A 22 1.42 58.39 13.93
CA ALA A 22 2.24 57.18 13.91
C ALA A 22 1.59 56.01 14.65
N ALA A 23 0.96 56.26 15.80
CA ALA A 23 0.26 55.23 16.58
C ALA A 23 -0.98 54.66 15.87
N ALA A 24 -1.68 55.46 15.06
CA ALA A 24 -2.85 55.01 14.31
C ALA A 24 -2.48 54.12 13.11
N ALA A 25 -1.34 54.39 12.45
CA ALA A 25 -0.83 53.55 11.37
C ALA A 25 -0.33 52.19 11.90
N ASP A 26 0.37 52.19 13.04
CA ASP A 26 0.90 51.00 13.70
C ASP A 26 -0.24 50.08 14.21
N ALA A 27 -1.35 50.69 14.69
CA ALA A 27 -2.54 49.95 15.09
C ALA A 27 -3.28 49.31 13.89
N LEU A 28 -3.32 49.99 12.74
CA LEU A 28 -3.95 49.43 11.54
C LEU A 28 -3.14 48.28 10.96
N GLU A 29 -1.80 48.40 10.95
CA GLU A 29 -0.89 47.35 10.52
C GLU A 29 -0.99 46.12 11.44
N LEU A 30 -1.04 46.31 12.77
CA LEU A 30 -1.30 45.23 13.73
C LEU A 30 -2.68 44.58 13.56
N VAL A 31 -3.74 45.33 13.26
CA VAL A 31 -5.07 44.76 12.99
C VAL A 31 -5.09 43.96 11.69
N ILE A 32 -4.41 44.43 10.64
CA ILE A 32 -4.25 43.71 9.37
C ILE A 32 -3.43 42.44 9.58
N GLN A 33 -2.34 42.50 10.37
CA GLN A 33 -1.54 41.32 10.72
C GLN A 33 -2.36 40.32 11.53
N ARG A 34 -3.17 40.78 12.47
CA ARG A 34 -4.04 39.93 13.30
C ARG A 34 -5.14 39.28 12.47
N HIS A 35 -5.78 40.03 11.57
CA HIS A 35 -6.75 39.49 10.62
C HIS A 35 -6.13 38.49 9.64
N TYR A 36 -4.87 38.71 9.22
CA TYR A 36 -4.12 37.80 8.36
C TYR A 36 -3.77 36.49 9.09
N VAL A 37 -3.34 36.56 10.35
CA VAL A 37 -3.08 35.38 11.19
C VAL A 37 -4.38 34.61 11.47
N ASP A 38 -5.48 35.30 11.80
CA ASP A 38 -6.79 34.67 12.01
C ASP A 38 -7.34 33.99 10.73
N THR A 39 -7.01 34.49 9.53
CA THR A 39 -7.38 33.84 8.26
C THR A 39 -6.48 32.65 7.90
N LEU A 40 -5.23 32.62 8.35
CA LEU A 40 -4.35 31.45 8.19
C LEU A 40 -4.70 30.32 9.19
N GLU A 41 -5.11 30.65 10.41
CA GLU A 41 -5.56 29.67 11.40
C GLU A 41 -6.89 28.98 11.01
N GLN A 42 -7.71 29.59 10.14
CA GLN A 42 -8.91 28.94 9.58
C GLN A 42 -8.62 27.90 8.49
N HIS A 43 -7.40 27.90 7.92
CA HIS A 43 -7.00 26.96 6.86
C HIS A 43 -6.11 25.81 7.32
N GLU A 44 -5.77 25.74 8.60
CA GLU A 44 -5.25 24.52 9.23
C GLU A 44 -6.39 23.77 9.93
N GLN A 45 -7.43 23.43 9.16
CA GLN A 45 -8.36 22.38 9.52
C GLN A 45 -7.59 21.06 9.58
N ILE A 46 -7.06 20.82 10.78
CA ILE A 46 -6.80 19.54 11.42
C ILE A 46 -7.55 18.45 10.65
N ALA A 47 -6.82 17.60 9.91
CA ALA A 47 -7.35 16.35 9.42
C ALA A 47 -7.91 15.59 10.62
N THR A 48 -9.23 15.70 10.82
CA THR A 48 -9.91 15.18 12.01
C THR A 48 -9.57 13.71 12.20
N PRO A 49 -9.34 13.25 13.45
CA PRO A 49 -8.99 11.86 13.69
C PRO A 49 -10.07 10.84 13.35
N THR A 50 -11.21 11.30 12.86
CA THR A 50 -12.37 10.53 12.43
C THR A 50 -12.35 10.25 10.93
N SER A 51 -11.95 11.22 10.08
CA SER A 51 -12.00 11.07 8.61
C SER A 51 -11.02 10.03 8.08
N TYR A 52 -9.76 10.04 8.56
CA TYR A 52 -8.78 9.03 8.18
C TYR A 52 -9.17 7.64 8.68
N LYS A 53 -9.73 7.52 9.91
CA LYS A 53 -10.18 6.23 10.46
C LYS A 53 -11.37 5.66 9.69
N VAL A 54 -12.31 6.51 9.27
CA VAL A 54 -13.43 6.08 8.42
C VAL A 54 -12.92 5.62 7.05
N SER A 55 -11.97 6.34 6.44
CA SER A 55 -11.32 5.93 5.19
C SER A 55 -10.58 4.58 5.34
N GLU A 56 -9.83 4.40 6.43
CA GLU A 56 -9.09 3.17 6.70
C GLU A 56 -10.02 1.98 6.99
N THR A 57 -11.10 2.19 7.75
CA THR A 57 -12.10 1.13 8.02
C THR A 57 -12.84 0.71 6.76
N ILE A 58 -13.18 1.65 5.88
CA ILE A 58 -13.76 1.38 4.56
C ILE A 58 -12.76 0.61 3.69
N ARG A 59 -11.49 1.04 3.64
CA ARG A 59 -10.43 0.37 2.88
C ARG A 59 -10.22 -1.08 3.36
N LYS A 60 -10.16 -1.31 4.68
CA LYS A 60 -10.09 -2.66 5.28
C LYS A 60 -11.32 -3.49 4.94
N ARG A 61 -12.51 -2.89 4.91
CA ARG A 61 -13.75 -3.58 4.51
C ARG A 61 -13.71 -4.00 3.04
N GLN A 62 -13.31 -3.10 2.15
CA GLN A 62 -13.16 -3.38 0.72
C GLN A 62 -12.15 -4.49 0.47
N TYR A 63 -11.01 -4.48 1.16
CA TYR A 63 -10.02 -5.55 1.07
C TYR A 63 -10.62 -6.91 1.48
N ARG A 64 -11.33 -6.98 2.62
CA ARG A 64 -12.03 -8.20 3.07
C ARG A 64 -13.08 -8.67 2.08
N ILE A 65 -13.82 -7.75 1.44
CA ILE A 65 -14.76 -8.10 0.36
C ILE A 65 -14.01 -8.76 -0.80
N GLY A 66 -12.86 -8.23 -1.20
CA GLY A 66 -12.00 -8.83 -2.22
C GLY A 66 -11.54 -10.25 -1.87
N LEU A 67 -11.12 -10.48 -0.62
CA LEU A 67 -10.75 -11.83 -0.15
C LEU A 67 -11.96 -12.79 -0.16
N ASN A 68 -13.12 -12.33 0.31
CA ASN A 68 -14.35 -13.13 0.29
C ASN A 68 -14.82 -13.44 -1.14
N LEU A 69 -14.63 -12.50 -2.08
CA LEU A 69 -14.89 -12.72 -3.49
C LEU A 69 -13.92 -13.75 -4.06
N PHE A 70 -12.62 -13.67 -3.74
CA PHE A 70 -11.65 -14.68 -4.15
C PHE A 70 -12.05 -16.07 -3.66
N ASN A 71 -12.41 -16.18 -2.38
CA ASN A 71 -12.81 -17.45 -1.75
C ASN A 71 -14.10 -18.06 -2.33
N LYS A 72 -14.89 -17.29 -3.11
CA LYS A 72 -16.06 -17.79 -3.82
C LYS A 72 -15.81 -17.97 -5.32
N LYS A 73 -15.12 -17.02 -5.95
CA LYS A 73 -14.84 -16.91 -7.38
C LYS A 73 -13.47 -16.23 -7.56
N PRO A 74 -12.37 -16.99 -7.64
CA PRO A 74 -11.01 -16.47 -7.60
C PRO A 74 -10.75 -15.36 -8.62
N GLU A 75 -11.14 -15.57 -9.87
CA GLU A 75 -11.01 -14.58 -10.95
C GLU A 75 -11.65 -13.23 -10.61
N LYS A 76 -12.85 -13.27 -10.05
CA LYS A 76 -13.58 -12.05 -9.66
C LYS A 76 -12.92 -11.39 -8.46
N GLY A 77 -12.39 -12.16 -7.53
CA GLY A 77 -11.63 -11.67 -6.38
C GLY A 77 -10.35 -10.94 -6.80
N VAL A 78 -9.52 -11.58 -7.63
CA VAL A 78 -8.28 -10.98 -8.16
C VAL A 78 -8.60 -9.71 -8.94
N THR A 79 -9.55 -9.77 -9.87
CA THR A 79 -9.99 -8.60 -10.65
C THR A 79 -10.47 -7.46 -9.75
N TYR A 80 -11.27 -7.76 -8.72
CA TYR A 80 -11.76 -6.76 -7.78
C TYR A 80 -10.61 -6.09 -7.01
N LEU A 81 -9.66 -6.89 -6.49
CA LEU A 81 -8.52 -6.41 -5.74
C LEU A 81 -7.61 -5.51 -6.60
N ILE A 82 -7.40 -5.88 -7.85
CA ILE A 82 -6.64 -5.07 -8.82
C ILE A 82 -7.33 -3.73 -9.07
N ARG A 83 -8.63 -3.75 -9.42
CA ARG A 83 -9.39 -2.52 -9.70
C ARG A 83 -9.47 -1.56 -8.50
N ARG A 84 -9.40 -2.08 -7.28
CA ARG A 84 -9.39 -1.28 -6.04
C ARG A 84 -7.98 -0.86 -5.60
N GLY A 85 -6.94 -1.20 -6.37
CA GLY A 85 -5.55 -0.84 -6.07
C GLY A 85 -4.97 -1.57 -4.85
N PHE A 86 -5.48 -2.77 -4.53
CA PHE A 86 -4.92 -3.64 -3.50
C PHE A 86 -3.90 -4.64 -4.04
N LEU A 87 -3.91 -4.86 -5.35
CA LEU A 87 -3.09 -5.86 -6.02
C LEU A 87 -2.62 -5.30 -7.36
N GLU A 88 -1.36 -5.56 -7.70
CA GLU A 88 -0.81 -5.21 -9.01
C GLU A 88 -1.36 -6.17 -10.08
N ASN A 89 -1.61 -5.66 -11.28
CA ASN A 89 -2.06 -6.47 -12.41
C ASN A 89 -0.88 -7.16 -13.12
N THR A 90 -0.05 -7.87 -12.36
CA THR A 90 1.13 -8.58 -12.86
C THR A 90 1.13 -10.01 -12.33
N PRO A 91 1.55 -11.01 -13.13
CA PRO A 91 1.56 -12.40 -12.67
C PRO A 91 2.37 -12.62 -11.37
N GLN A 92 3.52 -11.94 -11.27
CA GLN A 92 4.39 -11.95 -10.09
C GLN A 92 3.72 -11.30 -8.88
N GLY A 93 3.01 -10.17 -9.07
CA GLY A 93 2.27 -9.50 -8.01
C GLY A 93 1.16 -10.39 -7.44
N VAL A 94 0.41 -11.08 -8.31
CA VAL A 94 -0.62 -12.04 -7.89
C VAL A 94 0.00 -13.26 -7.21
N ALA A 95 1.08 -13.83 -7.75
CA ALA A 95 1.79 -14.95 -7.15
C ALA A 95 2.23 -14.65 -5.71
N ARG A 96 2.92 -13.52 -5.49
CA ARG A 96 3.32 -13.06 -4.14
C ARG A 96 2.13 -12.83 -3.22
N PHE A 97 1.03 -12.32 -3.74
CA PHE A 97 -0.21 -12.15 -2.99
C PHE A 97 -0.78 -13.50 -2.51
N LEU A 98 -0.81 -14.51 -3.37
CA LEU A 98 -1.30 -15.86 -3.04
C LEU A 98 -0.44 -16.56 -1.98
N ILE A 99 0.87 -16.33 -1.99
CA ILE A 99 1.82 -16.92 -1.02
C ILE A 99 1.77 -16.22 0.34
N SER A 100 1.70 -14.89 0.36
CA SER A 100 1.94 -14.09 1.57
C SER A 100 0.69 -13.72 2.36
N ARG A 101 -0.49 -13.66 1.73
CA ARG A 101 -1.68 -13.07 2.37
C ARG A 101 -2.54 -14.11 3.08
N LYS A 102 -2.89 -13.79 4.34
CA LYS A 102 -3.83 -14.57 5.14
C LYS A 102 -5.28 -14.32 4.67
N GLY A 103 -6.16 -15.28 4.94
CA GLY A 103 -7.60 -15.18 4.65
C GLY A 103 -8.01 -15.67 3.27
N LEU A 104 -7.06 -16.16 2.45
CA LEU A 104 -7.34 -16.87 1.21
C LEU A 104 -7.56 -18.36 1.50
N SER A 105 -8.59 -18.94 0.89
CA SER A 105 -8.87 -20.36 0.95
C SER A 105 -7.84 -21.12 0.12
N ARG A 106 -7.11 -22.04 0.75
CA ARG A 106 -6.11 -22.89 0.07
C ARG A 106 -6.71 -23.70 -1.08
N GLN A 107 -7.97 -24.12 -0.95
CA GLN A 107 -8.70 -24.79 -2.03
C GLN A 107 -8.85 -23.85 -3.24
N MET A 108 -9.27 -22.61 -2.99
CA MET A 108 -9.50 -21.63 -4.06
C MET A 108 -8.21 -21.12 -4.70
N ILE A 109 -7.09 -21.13 -3.97
CA ILE A 109 -5.76 -20.91 -4.55
C ILE A 109 -5.45 -22.03 -5.55
N GLY A 110 -5.68 -23.30 -5.17
CA GLY A 110 -5.48 -24.44 -6.08
C GLY A 110 -6.35 -24.35 -7.33
N GLU A 111 -7.63 -23.99 -7.18
CA GLU A 111 -8.53 -23.78 -8.32
C GLU A 111 -8.07 -22.65 -9.26
N TYR A 112 -7.55 -21.55 -8.69
CA TYR A 112 -7.06 -20.43 -9.49
C TYR A 112 -5.80 -20.79 -10.26
N LEU A 113 -4.82 -21.39 -9.59
CA LEU A 113 -3.55 -21.80 -10.20
C LEU A 113 -3.74 -22.94 -11.22
N GLY A 114 -4.71 -23.82 -10.99
CA GLY A 114 -5.07 -24.90 -11.89
C GLY A 114 -5.99 -24.47 -13.05
N ASN A 115 -6.28 -23.18 -13.23
CA ASN A 115 -7.14 -22.73 -14.32
C ASN A 115 -6.39 -22.75 -15.68
N LEU A 116 -6.53 -23.86 -16.40
CA LEU A 116 -5.88 -24.09 -17.70
C LEU A 116 -6.45 -23.25 -18.85
N GLN A 117 -7.62 -22.63 -18.66
CA GLN A 117 -8.28 -21.86 -19.71
C GLN A 117 -7.76 -20.42 -19.79
N ASN A 118 -7.05 -19.94 -18.75
CA ASN A 118 -6.62 -18.55 -18.67
C ASN A 118 -5.07 -18.45 -18.71
N PRO A 119 -4.49 -17.88 -19.79
CA PRO A 119 -3.04 -17.68 -19.90
C PRO A 119 -2.43 -16.86 -18.76
N PHE A 120 -3.18 -15.90 -18.21
CA PHE A 120 -2.70 -15.11 -17.09
C PHE A 120 -2.50 -15.98 -15.84
N ASN A 121 -3.44 -16.89 -15.56
CA ASN A 121 -3.34 -17.80 -14.42
C ASN A 121 -2.19 -18.78 -14.58
N MET A 122 -1.98 -19.27 -15.80
CA MET A 122 -0.84 -20.13 -16.11
C MET A 122 0.49 -19.40 -15.86
N ALA A 123 0.61 -18.14 -16.27
CA ALA A 123 1.77 -17.31 -15.97
C ALA A 123 1.91 -17.03 -14.45
N VAL A 124 0.80 -16.85 -13.73
CA VAL A 124 0.80 -16.72 -12.26
C VAL A 124 1.35 -17.98 -11.60
N LEU A 125 0.97 -19.17 -12.08
CA LEU A 125 1.48 -20.44 -11.57
C LEU A 125 2.99 -20.58 -11.77
N GLU A 126 3.50 -20.21 -12.95
CA GLU A 126 4.95 -20.20 -13.21
C GLU A 126 5.68 -19.24 -12.26
N CYS A 127 5.16 -18.02 -12.09
CA CYS A 127 5.70 -17.05 -11.13
C CYS A 127 5.61 -17.56 -9.68
N PHE A 128 4.51 -18.22 -9.33
CA PHE A 128 4.27 -18.79 -8.00
C PHE A 128 5.32 -19.83 -7.65
N ALA A 129 5.63 -20.75 -8.57
CA ALA A 129 6.71 -21.70 -8.38
C ALA A 129 8.09 -21.00 -8.31
N GLY A 130 8.29 -19.97 -9.14
CA GLY A 130 9.51 -19.15 -9.16
C GLY A 130 9.81 -18.43 -7.83
N GLU A 131 8.78 -17.99 -7.11
CA GLU A 131 8.91 -17.32 -5.80
C GLU A 131 9.28 -18.30 -4.66
N LEU A 132 9.21 -19.62 -4.91
CA LEU A 132 9.59 -20.63 -3.93
C LEU A 132 11.05 -21.01 -4.09
N ASP A 133 11.78 -20.91 -2.97
CA ASP A 133 13.14 -21.44 -2.86
C ASP A 133 13.08 -22.95 -2.57
N LEU A 134 13.51 -23.74 -3.55
CA LEU A 134 13.57 -25.20 -3.53
C LEU A 134 15.01 -25.73 -3.64
N CYS A 135 16.01 -24.85 -3.61
CA CYS A 135 17.41 -25.22 -3.80
C CYS A 135 17.90 -26.10 -2.64
N GLY A 136 18.63 -27.17 -2.97
CA GLY A 136 19.20 -28.11 -1.99
C GLY A 136 18.17 -28.96 -1.24
N MET A 137 16.89 -28.92 -1.62
CA MET A 137 15.84 -29.71 -0.99
C MET A 137 15.70 -31.07 -1.68
N GLN A 138 15.44 -32.14 -0.91
CA GLN A 138 14.95 -33.39 -1.48
C GLN A 138 13.57 -33.18 -2.12
N VAL A 139 13.26 -33.95 -3.17
CA VAL A 139 12.06 -33.75 -4.00
C VAL A 139 10.76 -33.81 -3.18
N ASP A 140 10.69 -34.69 -2.19
CA ASP A 140 9.53 -34.85 -1.32
C ASP A 140 9.37 -33.65 -0.35
N VAL A 141 10.48 -33.10 0.15
CA VAL A 141 10.51 -31.89 0.98
C VAL A 141 10.08 -30.68 0.16
N ALA A 142 10.62 -30.53 -1.05
CA ALA A 142 10.26 -29.46 -1.98
C ALA A 142 8.77 -29.54 -2.35
N LEU A 143 8.25 -30.74 -2.64
CA LEU A 143 6.85 -30.95 -2.97
C LEU A 143 5.94 -30.61 -1.78
N ARG A 144 6.31 -31.03 -0.55
CA ARG A 144 5.59 -30.64 0.67
C ARG A 144 5.55 -29.12 0.84
N LYS A 145 6.66 -28.43 0.55
CA LYS A 145 6.72 -26.96 0.58
C LYS A 145 5.81 -26.34 -0.48
N PHE A 146 5.85 -26.84 -1.71
CA PHE A 146 5.00 -26.36 -2.81
C PHE A 146 3.50 -26.46 -2.50
N GLN A 147 3.05 -27.64 -2.08
CA GLN A 147 1.64 -27.89 -1.75
C GLN A 147 1.20 -27.33 -0.39
N ALA A 148 2.10 -26.75 0.42
CA ALA A 148 1.70 -26.17 1.71
C ALA A 148 0.81 -24.92 1.56
N TYR A 149 0.92 -24.25 0.42
CA TYR A 149 0.26 -22.97 0.16
C TYR A 149 -1.15 -23.12 -0.43
N PHE A 150 -1.49 -24.26 -1.02
CA PHE A 150 -2.79 -24.51 -1.64
C PHE A 150 -3.24 -25.96 -1.40
N ARG A 151 -4.47 -26.31 -1.78
CA ARG A 151 -4.89 -27.72 -1.84
C ARG A 151 -4.89 -28.16 -3.29
N MET A 152 -4.33 -29.33 -3.57
CA MET A 152 -4.36 -29.91 -4.91
C MET A 152 -5.81 -30.01 -5.40
N PRO A 153 -6.10 -29.55 -6.63
CA PRO A 153 -7.40 -29.75 -7.27
C PRO A 153 -7.71 -31.25 -7.44
N GLY A 154 -8.98 -31.59 -7.66
CA GLY A 154 -9.40 -32.98 -7.89
C GLY A 154 -9.26 -33.43 -9.34
N GLU A 155 -9.29 -32.49 -10.30
CA GLU A 155 -9.23 -32.83 -11.72
C GLU A 155 -7.80 -33.17 -12.17
N ALA A 156 -7.64 -34.33 -12.80
CA ALA A 156 -6.33 -34.87 -13.20
C ALA A 156 -5.50 -33.88 -14.04
N GLN A 157 -6.12 -33.22 -15.02
CA GLN A 157 -5.43 -32.25 -15.90
C GLN A 157 -4.85 -31.06 -15.12
N LYS A 158 -5.53 -30.59 -14.06
CA LYS A 158 -5.03 -29.50 -13.23
C LYS A 158 -3.86 -29.97 -12.37
N ILE A 159 -3.96 -31.18 -11.80
CA ILE A 159 -2.87 -31.79 -11.03
C ILE A 159 -1.63 -31.94 -11.90
N GLU A 160 -1.79 -32.49 -13.11
CA GLU A 160 -0.70 -32.69 -14.07
C GLU A 160 0.04 -31.39 -14.35
N ARG A 161 -0.69 -30.31 -14.66
CA ARG A 161 -0.09 -29.00 -14.92
C ARG A 161 0.64 -28.43 -13.70
N LEU A 162 0.05 -28.54 -12.50
CA LEU A 162 0.70 -28.09 -11.27
C LEU A 162 2.01 -28.86 -11.00
N MET A 163 2.01 -30.17 -11.25
CA MET A 163 3.18 -31.03 -11.09
C MET A 163 4.24 -30.78 -12.17
N GLU A 164 3.84 -30.44 -13.39
CA GLU A 164 4.74 -30.05 -14.48
C GLU A 164 5.50 -28.78 -14.11
N VAL A 165 4.81 -27.73 -13.65
CA VAL A 165 5.48 -26.48 -13.26
C VAL A 165 6.37 -26.69 -12.03
N PHE A 166 5.91 -27.48 -11.05
CA PHE A 166 6.73 -27.86 -9.91
C PHE A 166 8.03 -28.58 -10.34
N SER A 167 7.93 -29.57 -11.22
CA SER A 167 9.09 -30.35 -11.65
C SER A 167 10.09 -29.50 -12.44
N GLN A 168 9.61 -28.64 -13.34
CA GLN A 168 10.45 -27.67 -14.06
C GLN A 168 11.23 -26.78 -13.08
N ARG A 169 10.54 -26.22 -12.09
CA ARG A 169 11.18 -25.38 -11.06
C ARG A 169 12.17 -26.17 -10.22
N TYR A 170 11.82 -27.38 -9.78
CA TYR A 170 12.70 -28.23 -8.98
C TYR A 170 14.00 -28.56 -9.73
N CYS A 171 13.90 -28.92 -11.01
CA CYS A 171 15.04 -29.22 -11.87
C CYS A 171 15.95 -28.00 -12.09
N GLN A 172 15.38 -26.80 -12.22
CA GLN A 172 16.15 -25.55 -12.32
C GLN A 172 16.94 -25.27 -11.04
N CYS A 173 16.36 -25.54 -9.87
CA CYS A 173 16.97 -25.30 -8.57
C CYS A 173 17.99 -26.39 -8.15
N ASN A 174 17.88 -27.61 -8.69
CA ASN A 174 18.63 -28.79 -8.23
C ASN A 174 19.23 -29.57 -9.42
N SER A 175 19.96 -28.87 -10.28
CA SER A 175 20.54 -29.45 -11.51
C SER A 175 21.52 -30.60 -11.24
N ASP A 176 22.19 -30.58 -10.09
CA ASP A 176 23.14 -31.61 -9.62
C ASP A 176 22.43 -32.93 -9.25
N ILE A 177 21.25 -32.85 -8.65
CA ILE A 177 20.43 -34.03 -8.32
C ILE A 177 19.89 -34.64 -9.61
N VAL A 178 19.41 -33.81 -10.53
CA VAL A 178 18.88 -34.26 -11.83
C VAL A 178 19.98 -34.91 -12.68
N ALA A 179 21.19 -34.34 -12.69
CA ALA A 179 22.31 -34.91 -13.42
C ALA A 179 22.67 -36.32 -12.92
N ARG A 180 22.67 -36.52 -11.60
CA ARG A 180 22.95 -37.83 -10.98
C ARG A 180 21.93 -38.90 -11.35
N LEU A 181 20.65 -38.54 -11.41
CA LEU A 181 19.59 -39.46 -11.83
C LEU A 181 19.71 -39.85 -13.32
N ARG A 182 20.22 -38.96 -14.17
CA ARG A 182 20.46 -39.27 -15.58
C ARG A 182 21.70 -40.14 -15.80
N SER A 183 22.69 -40.08 -14.91
CA SER A 183 23.92 -40.89 -15.01
C SER A 183 23.78 -42.30 -14.45
N SER A 184 22.71 -42.63 -13.74
CA SER A 184 22.45 -43.98 -13.22
C SER A 184 21.79 -44.94 -14.21
N ASP A 185 21.45 -44.45 -15.42
CA ASP A 185 20.84 -45.23 -16.51
C ASP A 185 21.87 -45.74 -17.55
N THR A 186 23.16 -45.81 -17.21
CA THR A 186 24.23 -46.49 -17.98
C THR A 186 24.93 -47.53 -17.13
#